data_AF-A0A134CH49-F1
#
_entry.id   AF-A0A134CH49-F1
#
_cell.length_a   1.000
_cell.length_b   1.000
_cell.length_c   1.000
_cell.angle_alpha   90.00
_cell.angle_beta   90.00
_cell.angle_gamma   90.00
#
_symmetry.space_group_name_H-M   'P 1'
#
loop_
_entity.id
_entity.type
_entity.pdbx_description
1 polymer ?
#
loop_
_entity_poly.entity_id
_entity_poly.type
_entity_poly.pdbx_seq_one_letter_code
_entity_poly.pdbx_strand_id
1 'polypeptide(L)' 'MEKFKKLIITIRQALCKHKETEKVVQDSVFKRISGETVYIRCKKCGKILDSISYEYEGFGYK' A
#
# COMPACT_ATOMS: atom_id res chain seq x y z
N MET A 1 -4.71 17.00 -21.03
CA MET A 1 -5.88 16.18 -20.62
C MET A 1 -5.55 15.12 -19.55
N GLU A 2 -4.31 14.64 -19.41
CA GLU A 2 -3.99 13.56 -18.44
C GLU A 2 -4.10 13.94 -16.96
N LYS A 3 -3.78 15.19 -16.59
CA LYS A 3 -3.87 15.67 -15.20
C LYS A 3 -5.31 15.59 -14.64
N PHE A 4 -6.31 15.90 -15.46
CA PHE A 4 -7.72 15.78 -15.08
C PHE A 4 -8.15 14.34 -14.85
N LYS A 5 -7.70 13.41 -15.70
CA LYS A 5 -7.99 11.97 -15.53
C LYS A 5 -7.39 11.44 -14.23
N LYS A 6 -6.15 11.81 -13.90
CA LYS A 6 -5.52 11.45 -12.61
C LYS A 6 -6.32 11.97 -11.42
N LEU A 7 -6.73 13.24 -11.45
CA LEU A 7 -7.53 13.85 -10.39
C LEU A 7 -8.84 13.08 -10.14
N ILE A 8 -9.57 12.74 -11.20
CA ILE A 8 -10.82 11.96 -11.11
C ILE A 8 -10.57 10.58 -10.50
N ILE A 9 -9.49 9.91 -10.89
CA ILE A 9 -9.12 8.60 -10.34
C ILE A 9 -8.81 8.72 -8.84
N THR A 10 -8.05 9.74 -8.43
CA THR A 10 -7.72 9.99 -7.02
C THR A 10 -8.98 10.25 -6.17
N ILE A 11 -9.92 11.05 -6.67
CA ILE A 11 -11.20 11.31 -5.97
C ILE A 11 -12.03 10.03 -5.84
N ARG A 12 -12.12 9.23 -6.92
CA ARG A 12 -12.82 7.93 -6.90
C ARG A 12 -12.19 6.95 -5.91
N GLN A 13 -10.86 6.95 -5.82
CA GLN A 13 -10.12 6.17 -4.82
C GLN A 13 -10.39 6.68 -3.42
N ALA A 14 -10.43 7.99 -3.17
CA ALA A 14 -10.75 8.56 -1.86
C ALA A 14 -12.12 8.09 -1.34
N LEU A 15 -13.12 8.04 -2.22
CA LEU A 15 -14.50 7.62 -1.93
C LEU A 15 -14.73 6.10 -2.01
N CYS A 16 -13.68 5.30 -2.09
CA CYS A 16 -13.80 3.85 -2.23
C CYS A 16 -14.48 3.22 -0.99
N LYS A 17 -15.60 2.51 -1.22
CA LYS A 17 -16.41 1.80 -0.19
C LYS A 17 -16.32 0.26 -0.30
N HIS A 18 -15.45 -0.25 -1.16
CA HIS A 18 -15.32 -1.68 -1.40
C HIS A 18 -14.72 -2.38 -0.17
N LYS A 19 -15.25 -3.55 0.17
CA LYS A 19 -14.79 -4.36 1.30
C LYS A 19 -13.65 -5.32 0.94
N GLU A 20 -13.42 -5.56 -0.34
CA GLU A 20 -12.36 -6.46 -0.83
C GLU A 20 -10.98 -5.78 -0.73
N THR A 21 -10.12 -6.34 0.10
CA THR A 21 -8.75 -5.88 0.34
C THR A 21 -7.74 -6.96 0.00
N GLU A 22 -6.53 -6.55 -0.34
CA GLU A 22 -5.37 -7.41 -0.55
C GLU A 22 -4.14 -6.80 0.11
N LYS A 23 -3.18 -7.66 0.47
CA LYS A 23 -1.89 -7.24 1.01
C LYS A 23 -0.86 -7.24 -0.11
N VAL A 24 -0.15 -6.12 -0.27
CA VAL A 24 0.96 -6.00 -1.21
C VAL A 24 2.21 -5.54 -0.48
N VAL A 25 3.29 -6.28 -0.67
CA VAL A 25 4.61 -5.92 -0.13
C VAL A 25 5.22 -4.88 -1.05
N GLN A 26 5.85 -3.85 -0.48
CA GLN A 26 6.65 -2.94 -1.28
C GLN A 26 7.95 -3.65 -1.69
N ASP A 27 8.02 -4.12 -2.94
CA ASP A 27 9.28 -4.56 -3.53
C ASP A 27 10.19 -3.35 -3.72
N SER A 28 11.02 -3.07 -2.71
CA SER A 28 12.10 -2.10 -2.82
C SER A 28 13.26 -2.72 -3.59
N VAL A 29 13.75 -2.01 -4.62
CA VAL A 29 14.95 -2.40 -5.40
C VAL A 29 16.15 -2.63 -4.48
N PHE A 30 16.18 -1.92 -3.36
CA PHE A 30 17.11 -2.16 -2.25
C PHE A 30 16.37 -2.95 -1.17
N LYS A 31 16.62 -4.26 -1.10
CA LYS A 31 16.13 -5.09 0.02
C LYS A 31 16.81 -4.61 1.29
N ARG A 32 16.10 -3.78 2.08
CA ARG A 32 16.60 -3.38 3.39
C ARG A 32 16.50 -4.59 4.30
N ILE A 33 17.62 -4.96 4.91
CA ILE A 33 17.70 -6.04 5.90
C ILE A 33 16.85 -5.70 7.13
N SER A 34 16.54 -4.41 7.33
CA SER A 34 15.93 -3.83 8.52
C SER A 34 14.40 -3.83 8.56
N GLY A 35 13.70 -4.35 7.55
CA GLY A 35 12.24 -4.37 7.60
C GLY A 35 11.53 -4.44 6.25
N GLU A 36 10.24 -4.78 6.31
CA GLU A 36 9.32 -4.76 5.15
C GLU A 36 8.05 -3.96 5.47
N THR A 37 7.52 -3.23 4.48
CA THR A 37 6.22 -2.57 4.58
C THR A 37 5.20 -3.30 3.72
N VAL A 38 4.13 -3.76 4.36
CA VAL A 38 2.96 -4.38 3.74
C VAL A 38 1.84 -3.37 3.68
N TYR A 39 1.40 -3.02 2.47
CA TYR A 39 0.24 -2.16 2.27
C TYR A 39 -1.03 -3.00 2.14
N ILE A 40 -2.07 -2.60 2.86
CA ILE A 40 -3.43 -3.09 2.65
C ILE A 40 -4.06 -2.17 1.61
N ARG A 41 -4.33 -2.70 0.41
CA ARG A 41 -5.01 -1.96 -0.65
C ARG A 41 -6.37 -2.55 -0.98
N CYS A 42 -7.27 -1.73 -1.47
CA CYS A 42 -8.50 -2.21 -2.07
C CYS A 42 -8.21 -2.89 -3.42
N LYS A 43 -8.65 -4.13 -3.59
CA LYS A 43 -8.43 -4.92 -4.82
C LYS A 43 -9.11 -4.31 -6.05
N LYS A 44 -10.23 -3.60 -5.86
CA LYS A 44 -11.05 -3.03 -6.94
C LYS A 44 -10.58 -1.66 -7.39
N CYS A 45 -10.23 -0.78 -6.45
CA CYS A 45 -9.92 0.62 -6.74
C CYS A 45 -8.42 0.96 -6.59
N GLY A 46 -7.63 0.06 -5.98
CA GLY A 46 -6.21 0.27 -5.72
C GLY A 46 -5.90 1.28 -4.60
N LYS A 47 -6.91 1.80 -3.90
CA LYS A 47 -6.73 2.72 -2.76
C LYS A 47 -5.96 2.00 -1.66
N ILE A 48 -4.86 2.58 -1.19
CA ILE A 48 -4.19 2.14 0.04
C ILE A 48 -5.10 2.54 1.21
N LEU A 49 -5.49 1.54 2.00
CA LEU A 49 -6.35 1.69 3.16
C LEU A 49 -5.51 1.79 4.43
N ASP A 50 -4.43 1.01 4.48
CA ASP A 50 -3.56 0.93 5.65
C ASP A 50 -2.17 0.43 5.26
N SER A 51 -1.21 0.53 6.18
CA SER A 51 0.14 0.02 6.02
C SER A 51 0.66 -0.57 7.33
N ILE A 52 1.28 -1.73 7.25
CA ILE A 52 1.96 -2.40 8.36
C ILE A 52 3.44 -2.44 8.03
N SER A 53 4.28 -1.89 8.91
CA SER A 53 5.73 -1.98 8.78
C SER A 53 6.26 -2.98 9.80
N TYR A 54 7.00 -3.96 9.33
CA TYR A 54 7.75 -4.90 10.14
C TYR A 54 9.19 -4.43 10.19
N GLU A 55 9.71 -4.20 11.38
CA GLU A 55 11.12 -3.87 11.59
C GLU A 55 11.86 -5.14 12.02
N TYR A 56 12.89 -5.49 11.26
CA TYR A 56 13.75 -6.62 11.58
C TYR A 56 14.97 -6.09 12.35
N GLU A 57 14.88 -6.05 13.68
CA GLU A 57 16.07 -5.88 14.51
C GLU A 57 16.88 -7.17 14.44
N GLY A 58 18.18 -7.05 14.19
CA GLY A 58 19.11 -8.14 13.84
C GLY A 58 19.30 -9.27 14.87
N PHE A 59 18.39 -9.45 15.83
CA PHE A 59 18.41 -10.51 16.83
C PHE A 59 17.02 -11.06 17.28
N GLY A 60 15.90 -10.70 16.64
CA GLY A 60 14.59 -11.32 16.92
C GLY A 60 13.42 -10.33 16.97
N TYR A 61 12.25 -10.85 16.59
CA TYR A 61 10.97 -10.13 16.46
C TYR A 61 10.44 -9.65 17.84
N LYS A 62 9.88 -8.44 17.91
CA LYS A 62 8.98 -8.01 18.99
C LYS A 62 7.54 -8.05 18.51
#